data_AF-A0A926TMG0-F1
#
_entry.id   AF-A0A926TMG0-F1
#
_cell.length_a   1.000
_cell.length_b   1.000
_cell.length_c   1.000
_cell.angle_alpha   90.00
_cell.angle_beta   90.00
_cell.angle_gamma   90.00
#
_symmetry.space_group_name_H-M   'P 1'
#
loop_
_entity.id
_entity.type
_entity.pdbx_description
1 polymer ?
#
loop_
_entity_poly.entity_id
_entity_poly.type
_entity_poly.pdbx_seq_one_letter_code
_entity_poly.pdbx_strand_id
1 'polypeptide(L)' 'MKGSAVVALQERLRSLGVFKGTADGVFGAETLAAVKAAQRRFKLAPDGVVGTGTWGVLLR' A
#
# COMPACT_ATOMS: atom_id res chain seq x y z
N MET A 1 8.71 5.08 6.81
CA MET A 1 9.35 3.75 7.00
C MET A 1 9.97 3.34 5.67
N LYS A 2 11.09 2.60 5.68
CA LYS A 2 11.72 2.11 4.46
C LYS A 2 12.13 0.64 4.57
N GLY A 3 11.95 -0.14 3.52
CA GLY A 3 12.31 -1.57 3.50
C GLY A 3 11.65 -2.39 2.38
N SER A 4 12.10 -3.63 2.21
CA SER A 4 11.61 -4.56 1.17
C SER A 4 10.10 -4.82 1.23
N ALA A 5 9.51 -4.79 2.43
CA ALA A 5 8.07 -4.90 2.58
C ALA A 5 7.33 -3.75 1.89
N VAL A 6 7.84 -2.51 2.03
CA VAL A 6 7.23 -1.33 1.40
C VAL A 6 7.34 -1.42 -0.12
N VAL A 7 8.44 -1.96 -0.65
CA VAL A 7 8.58 -2.23 -2.09
C VAL A 7 7.49 -3.19 -2.55
N ALA A 8 7.31 -4.32 -1.86
CA ALA A 8 6.29 -5.31 -2.21
C ALA A 8 4.87 -4.72 -2.15
N LEU A 9 4.59 -3.86 -1.16
CA LEU A 9 3.33 -3.12 -1.09
C LEU A 9 3.15 -2.17 -2.27
N GLN A 10 4.14 -1.36 -2.60
CA GLN A 10 4.10 -0.40 -3.70
C GLN A 10 3.88 -1.11 -5.04
N GLU A 11 4.56 -2.24 -5.28
CA GLU A 11 4.33 -3.10 -6.44
C GLU A 11 2.90 -3.65 -6.49
N ARG A 12 2.37 -4.11 -5.34
CA ARG A 12 0.97 -4.57 -5.27
C ARG A 12 -0.01 -3.45 -5.56
N LEU A 13 0.18 -2.26 -4.96
CA LEU A 13 -0.68 -1.10 -5.20
C LEU A 13 -0.60 -0.62 -6.65
N ARG A 14 0.57 -0.76 -7.28
CA ARG A 14 0.78 -0.48 -8.71
C ARG A 14 0.01 -1.47 -9.58
N SER A 15 0.06 -2.77 -9.25
CA SER A 15 -0.75 -3.80 -9.93
C SER A 15 -2.26 -3.56 -9.81
N LEU A 16 -2.71 -2.95 -8.71
CA LEU A 16 -4.10 -2.56 -8.50
C LEU A 16 -4.46 -1.25 -9.22
N GLY A 17 -3.51 -0.58 -9.87
CA GLY A 17 -3.71 0.68 -10.60
C GLY A 17 -3.93 1.90 -9.70
N VAL A 18 -3.65 1.78 -8.39
CA VAL A 18 -3.86 2.87 -7.41
C VAL A 18 -2.56 3.56 -7.00
N PHE A 19 -1.40 3.01 -7.38
CA PHE A 19 -0.09 3.63 -7.18
C PHE A 19 0.58 3.89 -8.52
N LYS A 20 1.06 5.13 -8.71
CA LYS A 20 1.73 5.58 -9.95
C LYS A 20 3.21 5.90 -9.76
N GLY A 21 3.68 5.89 -8.50
CA GLY A 21 5.08 6.18 -8.16
C GLY A 21 6.01 4.99 -8.41
N THR A 22 7.29 5.22 -8.14
CA THR A 22 8.31 4.17 -8.13
C THR A 22 8.21 3.36 -6.84
N ALA A 23 8.37 2.04 -6.93
CA ALA A 23 8.49 1.18 -5.75
C ALA A 23 9.89 1.32 -5.13
N ASP A 24 10.18 2.48 -4.56
CA ASP A 24 11.45 2.84 -3.93
C ASP A 24 11.63 2.28 -2.52
N GLY A 25 10.60 1.61 -2.00
CA GLY A 25 10.57 1.08 -0.66
C GLY A 25 10.39 2.16 0.40
N VAL A 26 10.02 3.39 0.04
CA VAL A 26 9.79 4.51 0.96
C VAL A 26 8.29 4.74 1.14
N PHE A 27 7.83 4.59 2.38
CA PHE A 27 6.45 4.87 2.71
C PHE A 27 6.24 6.38 2.87
N GLY A 28 5.97 7.05 1.75
CA GLY A 28 5.66 8.48 1.66
C GLY A 28 4.17 8.78 1.41
N ALA A 29 3.85 10.04 1.14
CA ALA A 29 2.49 10.51 0.92
C ALA A 29 1.78 9.80 -0.24
N GLU A 30 2.50 9.51 -1.34
CA GLU A 30 1.94 8.78 -2.49
C GLU A 30 1.59 7.33 -2.14
N THR A 31 2.47 6.66 -1.37
CA THR A 31 2.21 5.28 -0.92
C THR A 31 1.01 5.27 0.02
N LEU A 32 0.92 6.22 0.94
CA LEU A 32 -0.23 6.38 1.84
C LEU A 32 -1.54 6.61 1.07
N ALA A 33 -1.54 7.47 0.05
CA ALA A 33 -2.71 7.73 -0.78
C ALA A 33 -3.16 6.46 -1.52
N ALA A 34 -2.20 5.71 -2.09
CA ALA A 34 -2.48 4.45 -2.76
C ALA A 34 -3.00 3.37 -1.80
N VAL A 35 -2.46 3.29 -0.58
CA VAL A 35 -2.98 2.38 0.47
C VAL A 35 -4.44 2.72 0.78
N LYS A 36 -4.77 3.99 1.00
CA LYS A 36 -6.15 4.42 1.26
C LYS A 36 -7.09 4.12 0.10
N ALA A 37 -6.61 4.29 -1.15
CA ALA A 37 -7.36 3.94 -2.33
C ALA A 37 -7.62 2.43 -2.44
N ALA A 38 -6.61 1.60 -2.14
CA ALA A 38 -6.78 0.14 -2.04
C ALA A 38 -7.76 -0.24 -0.91
N GLN A 39 -7.60 0.31 0.29
CA GLN A 39 -8.51 0.08 1.42
C GLN A 39 -9.97 0.41 1.04
N ARG A 40 -10.21 1.54 0.38
CA ARG A 40 -11.53 1.90 -0.17
C ARG A 40 -12.04 0.86 -1.18
N ARG A 41 -11.19 0.40 -2.09
CA ARG A 41 -11.54 -0.61 -3.11
C ARG A 41 -11.93 -1.94 -2.48
N PHE A 42 -11.30 -2.32 -1.38
CA PHE A 42 -11.58 -3.56 -0.64
C PHE A 42 -12.59 -3.37 0.51
N LYS A 43 -13.28 -2.22 0.59
CA LYS A 43 -14.24 -1.89 1.67
C LYS A 43 -13.65 -2.00 3.09
N LEU A 44 -12.36 -1.76 3.22
CA LEU A 44 -11.65 -1.64 4.49
C LEU A 44 -11.70 -0.19 4.98
N ALA A 45 -11.51 0.02 6.28
CA ALA A 45 -11.30 1.35 6.84
C ALA A 45 -10.06 1.99 6.19
N PRO A 46 -10.16 3.17 5.55
CA PRO A 46 -9.04 3.80 4.86
C PRO A 46 -8.16 4.60 5.82
N ASP A 47 -7.73 3.96 6.90
CA ASP A 47 -6.87 4.56 7.93
C ASP A 47 -5.44 4.84 7.41
N GLY A 48 -5.05 4.23 6.28
CA GLY A 48 -3.71 4.33 5.72
C GLY A 48 -2.65 3.62 6.57
N VAL A 49 -3.05 2.88 7.59
CA VAL A 49 -2.17 2.15 8.48
C VAL A 49 -1.89 0.79 7.86
N VAL A 50 -0.63 0.58 7.46
CA VAL A 50 -0.19 -0.74 7.02
C VAL A 50 0.32 -1.52 8.24
N GLY A 51 -0.63 -1.88 9.11
CA GLY A 51 -0.40 -2.77 10.23
C GLY A 51 -0.35 -4.23 9.79
N THR A 52 -0.04 -5.15 10.72
CA THR A 52 0.01 -6.61 10.47
C THR A 52 -1.26 -7.15 9.80
N GLY A 53 -2.43 -6.59 10.12
CA GLY A 53 -3.70 -6.93 9.45
C GLY A 53 -3.77 -6.49 7.98
N THR A 54 -3.28 -5.29 7.63
CA THR A 54 -3.25 -4.76 6.26
C THR A 54 -2.24 -5.51 5.39
N TRP A 55 -1.08 -5.87 5.97
CA TRP A 55 -0.09 -6.73 5.32
C TRP A 55 -0.66 -8.12 4.99
N GLY A 56 -1.42 -8.71 5.90
CA GLY A 56 -2.02 -10.04 5.70
C GLY A 56 -3.11 -10.10 4.64
N VAL A 57 -3.76 -8.98 4.32
CA VAL A 57 -4.81 -8.91 3.28
C VAL A 57 -4.24 -8.51 1.91
N LEU A 58 -3.20 -7.67 1.86
CA LEU A 58 -2.64 -7.20 0.59
C LEU A 58 -1.57 -8.12 -0.01
N LEU A 59 -0.84 -8.87 0.83
CA LEU A 59 0.24 -9.79 0.40
C LEU A 59 -0.14 -11.27 0.34
N ARG A 60 -1.43 -11.60 0.43
CA ARG A 60 -1.94 -12.92 0.08
C ARG A 60 -2.33 -12.97 -1.40
#